data_AF-A0A8T7B3L0-F1
#
_entry.id   AF-A0A8T7B3L0-F1
#
_cell.length_a   1.000
_cell.length_b   1.000
_cell.length_c   1.000
_cell.angle_alpha   90.00
_cell.angle_beta   90.00
_cell.angle_gamma   90.00
#
_symmetry.space_group_name_H-M   'P 1'
#
loop_
_entity.id
_entity.type
_entity.pdbx_description
1 polymer ?
#
loop_
_entity_poly.entity_id
_entity_poly.type
_entity_poly.pdbx_seq_one_letter_code
_entity_poly.pdbx_strand_id
1 'polypeptide(L)' 'MTVPPRLAECLQQPFGDELLLQQALTHRSCGGQHNERLEFLGDAVLDLVISERLYELRPDANEGDLSRLRASLV' A
#
# COMPACT_ATOMS: atom_id res chain seq x y z
N MET A 1 -9.25 -0.45 -19.89
CA MET A 1 -8.59 0.88 -19.91
C MET A 1 -7.10 0.61 -19.75
N THR A 2 -6.24 1.11 -20.64
CA THR A 2 -4.79 0.94 -20.50
C THR A 2 -4.29 1.61 -19.23
N VAL A 3 -3.36 0.97 -18.53
CA VAL A 3 -2.63 1.52 -17.38
C VAL A 3 -2.18 2.96 -17.70
N PRO A 4 -2.42 3.96 -16.83
CA PRO A 4 -1.92 5.30 -17.08
C PRO A 4 -0.37 5.23 -17.12
N PRO A 5 0.29 5.58 -18.23
CA PRO A 5 1.74 5.41 -18.38
C PRO A 5 2.52 6.13 -17.27
N ARG A 6 1.98 7.26 -16.78
CA ARG A 6 2.55 8.02 -15.66
C ARG A 6 2.68 7.23 -14.36
N LEU A 7 1.77 6.31 -14.05
CA LEU A 7 1.82 5.58 -12.78
C LEU A 7 2.98 4.57 -12.76
N ALA A 8 3.15 3.83 -13.86
CA ALA A 8 4.25 2.89 -14.02
C ALA A 8 5.61 3.61 -14.05
N GLU A 9 5.67 4.78 -14.69
CA GLU A 9 6.86 5.66 -14.68
C GLU A 9 7.21 6.15 -13.27
N CYS A 10 6.23 6.66 -12.52
CA CYS A 10 6.44 7.15 -11.14
C CYS A 10 6.92 6.03 -10.21
N LEU A 11 6.35 4.83 -10.33
CA LEU A 11 6.71 3.70 -9.49
C LEU A 11 7.95 2.95 -9.97
N GLN A 12 8.44 3.26 -11.18
CA GLN A 12 9.59 2.61 -11.81
C GLN A 12 9.48 1.07 -11.81
N GLN A 13 8.25 0.56 -11.94
CA GLN A 13 7.94 -0.87 -11.89
C GLN A 13 6.96 -1.23 -13.01
N PRO A 14 7.27 -2.26 -13.83
CA PRO A 14 6.31 -2.81 -14.76
C PRO A 14 5.23 -3.58 -13.99
N PHE A 15 3.96 -3.37 -14.34
CA PHE A 15 2.86 -4.16 -13.77
C PHE A 15 2.72 -5.47 -14.55
N GLY A 16 2.93 -6.60 -13.87
CA GLY A 16 2.83 -7.92 -14.48
C GLY A 16 1.40 -8.35 -14.83
N ASP A 17 0.40 -7.76 -14.19
CA ASP A 17 -1.03 -8.00 -14.44
C ASP A 17 -1.78 -6.66 -14.56
N GLU A 18 -2.12 -6.28 -15.78
CA GLU A 18 -2.84 -5.04 -16.07
C GLU A 18 -4.26 -5.05 -15.52
N LEU A 19 -4.91 -6.22 -15.41
CA LEU A 19 -6.26 -6.33 -14.86
C LEU A 19 -6.25 -6.09 -13.36
N LEU A 20 -5.22 -6.61 -12.66
CA LEU A 20 -5.02 -6.36 -11.24
C LEU A 20 -4.82 -4.86 -10.98
N LEU A 21 -4.02 -4.18 -11.81
CA LEU A 21 -3.85 -2.73 -11.68
C LEU A 21 -5.15 -1.98 -11.98
N GLN A 22 -5.89 -2.39 -13.01
CA GLN A 22 -7.18 -1.77 -13.32
C GLN A 22 -8.14 -1.90 -12.12
N GLN A 23 -8.17 -3.08 -11.47
CA GLN A 23 -8.97 -3.29 -10.26
C GLN A 23 -8.51 -2.39 -9.10
N ALA A 24 -7.19 -2.29 -8.87
CA ALA A 24 -6.61 -1.44 -7.81
C ALA A 24 -6.97 0.05 -8.00
N LEU A 25 -7.15 0.50 -9.25
CA LEU A 25 -7.52 1.86 -9.61
C LEU A 25 -9.03 2.07 -9.79
N THR A 26 -9.86 1.03 -9.57
CA THR A 26 -11.32 1.13 -9.71
C THR A 26 -11.97 1.38 -8.35
N HIS A 27 -12.62 2.53 -8.21
CA HIS A 27 -13.37 2.88 -7.00
C HIS A 27 -14.69 2.10 -6.92
N ARG A 28 -15.13 1.78 -5.70
CA ARG A 28 -16.37 1.02 -5.41
C ARG A 28 -17.64 1.56 -6.09
N SER A 29 -17.72 2.86 -6.36
CA SER A 29 -18.87 3.48 -7.04
C SER A 29 -19.05 3.00 -8.49
N CYS A 30 -18.02 2.44 -9.11
CA CYS A 30 -18.09 1.87 -10.46
C CYS A 30 -18.78 0.49 -10.49
N GLY A 31 -19.04 -0.12 -9.32
CA GLY A 31 -19.60 -1.47 -9.20
C GLY A 31 -18.62 -2.56 -9.70
N GLY A 32 -19.04 -3.81 -9.61
CA GLY A 32 -18.23 -4.95 -10.07
C GLY A 32 -16.96 -5.19 -9.22
N GLN A 33 -15.86 -5.57 -9.88
CA GLN A 33 -14.56 -5.73 -9.21
C GLN A 33 -13.90 -4.36 -9.01
N HIS A 34 -13.62 -4.02 -7.76
CA HIS A 34 -13.01 -2.76 -7.34
C HIS A 34 -11.92 -3.00 -6.29
N ASN A 35 -11.35 -1.91 -5.80
CA ASN A 35 -10.14 -1.91 -4.99
C ASN A 35 -10.31 -2.34 -3.51
N GLU A 36 -11.49 -2.27 -2.88
CA GLU A 36 -11.66 -2.54 -1.42
C GLU A 36 -10.95 -3.81 -0.88
N ARG A 37 -10.93 -4.93 -1.63
CA ARG A 37 -10.20 -6.14 -1.21
C ARG A 37 -8.68 -6.00 -1.32
N LEU A 38 -8.22 -5.26 -2.32
CA LEU A 38 -6.81 -4.94 -2.53
C LEU A 38 -6.33 -3.89 -1.51
N GLU A 39 -7.19 -2.93 -1.17
CA GLU A 39 -6.96 -1.95 -0.10
C GLU A 39 -6.78 -2.65 1.25
N PHE A 40 -7.70 -3.54 1.62
CA PHE A 40 -7.57 -4.34 2.85
C PHE A 40 -6.25 -5.11 2.95
N LEU A 41 -5.79 -5.71 1.84
CA LEU A 41 -4.50 -6.39 1.80
C LEU A 41 -3.33 -5.40 1.82
N GLY A 42 -3.46 -4.30 1.09
CA GLY A 42 -2.47 -3.24 0.98
C GLY A 42 -2.17 -2.58 2.32
N ASP A 43 -3.19 -2.34 3.13
CA ASP A 43 -3.05 -1.79 4.49
C ASP A 43 -2.16 -2.67 5.35
N ALA A 44 -2.42 -3.99 5.38
CA ALA A 44 -1.61 -4.94 6.15
C ALA A 44 -0.14 -5.01 5.64
N VAL A 45 0.07 -4.87 4.32
CA VAL A 45 1.41 -4.84 3.73
C VAL A 45 2.15 -3.55 4.13
N LEU A 46 1.48 -2.39 4.06
CA LEU A 46 2.06 -1.11 4.47
C LEU A 46 2.38 -1.10 5.97
N ASP A 47 1.47 -1.62 6.80
CA ASP A 47 1.68 -1.77 8.24
C ASP A 47 2.97 -2.56 8.53
N LEU A 48 3.17 -3.69 7.85
CA LEU A 48 4.37 -4.51 8.01
C LEU A 48 5.64 -3.75 7.63
N VAL A 49 5.67 -3.15 6.43
CA VAL A 49 6.85 -2.42 5.92
C VAL A 49 7.21 -1.24 6.83
N ILE A 50 6.22 -0.49 7.30
CA ILE A 50 6.45 0.64 8.21
C ILE A 50 6.89 0.14 9.59
N SER A 51 6.29 -0.92 10.12
CA SER A 51 6.71 -1.55 11.38
C SER A 51 8.15 -2.02 11.34
N GLU A 52 8.55 -2.73 10.28
CA GLU A 52 9.93 -3.18 10.07
C GLU A 52 10.88 -1.98 10.04
N ARG A 53 10.52 -0.93 9.27
CA ARG A 53 11.37 0.24 9.14
C ARG A 53 11.54 1.02 10.44
N LEU A 54 10.47 1.14 11.23
CA LEU A 54 10.53 1.78 12.55
C LEU A 54 11.38 0.96 13.53
N TYR A 55 11.25 -0.37 13.52
CA TYR A 55 12.05 -1.28 14.35
C TYR A 55 13.55 -1.10 14.07
N GLU A 56 13.95 -1.07 12.79
CA GLU A 56 15.35 -0.87 12.41
C GLU A 56 15.88 0.53 12.75
N LEU A 57 15.09 1.57 12.53
CA LEU A 57 15.51 2.97 12.70
C LEU A 57 15.50 3.44 14.16
N ARG A 58 14.87 2.70 15.07
CA ARG A 58 14.67 3.07 16.48
C ARG A 58 14.97 1.88 17.40
N PRO A 59 16.21 1.38 17.45
CA PRO A 59 16.56 0.18 18.21
C PRO A 59 16.34 0.31 19.73
N ASP A 60 16.35 1.54 20.26
CA ASP A 60 16.17 1.80 21.69
C ASP A 60 14.71 2.10 22.08
N ALA A 61 13.79 2.17 21.10
CA ALA A 61 12.38 2.43 21.36
C ALA A 61 11.68 1.17 21.89
N ASN A 62 10.81 1.35 22.87
CA ASN A 62 9.92 0.27 23.32
C ASN A 62 8.73 0.11 22.35
N GLU A 63 7.98 -0.98 22.51
CA GLU A 63 6.81 -1.29 21.67
C GLU A 63 5.77 -0.15 21.64
N GLY A 64 5.47 0.49 22.78
CA GLY A 64 4.49 1.56 22.84
C GLY A 64 4.91 2.82 22.06
N ASP A 65 6.19 3.14 22.05
CA ASP A 65 6.74 4.23 21.23
C ASP A 65 6.66 3.90 19.73
N LEU A 66 7.05 2.67 19.35
CA LEU A 66 6.96 2.20 17.97
C LEU A 66 5.52 2.18 17.46
N SER A 67 4.57 1.69 18.27
CA SER A 67 3.15 1.65 17.94
C SER A 67 2.55 3.04 17.76
N ARG A 68 2.93 4.02 18.59
CA ARG A 68 2.50 5.43 18.42
C ARG A 68 3.08 6.07 17.16
N LEU A 69 4.35 5.80 16.86
CA LEU A 69 4.98 6.30 15.63
C LEU A 69 4.30 5.70 14.39
N ARG A 70 4.04 4.39 14.38
CA ARG A 70 3.31 3.74 13.29
C ARG A 70 1.96 4.39 13.07
N ALA A 71 1.14 4.53 14.12
CA ALA A 71 -0.19 5.13 14.03
C ALA A 71 -0.21 6.61 13.60
N SER A 72 0.95 7.29 13.55
CA SER A 72 1.06 8.64 13.00
C SER A 72 1.45 8.68 11.52
N LEU A 73 1.92 7.56 10.98
CA LEU A 73 2.39 7.42 9.60
C LEU A 73 1.36 6.73 8.70
N VAL A 74 0.56 5.83 9.27
CA VAL A 74 -0.48 5.04 8.60
C VAL A 74 -1.81 5.16 9.35
#